data_AF-A0A8K0JZN9-F1
#
_entry.id   AF-A0A8K0JZN9-F1
#
_cell.length_a   1.000
_cell.length_b   1.000
_cell.length_c   1.000
_cell.angle_alpha   90.00
_cell.angle_beta   90.00
_cell.angle_gamma   90.00
#
_symmetry.space_group_name_H-M   'P 1'
#
loop_
_entity.id
_entity.type
_entity.pdbx_description
1 polymer ?
#
loop_
_entity_poly.entity_id
_entity_poly.type
_entity_poly.pdbx_seq_one_letter_code
_entity_poly.pdbx_strand_id
1 'polypeptide(L)'
;MNITSAAGIISLLDEPMPELKVFALKRLDMIVDEFWPEISEAIEKIEILHEDKLFNQHELAALVASKVYYHLGSFEDSLTYALGAGNLFNVNSRSEYVDTIIAKCIDYYTQQRVALVENPSEAKEIDPRLEAIVNRMFQRCIDDGKYRQAVGIALETRRMDVFEKAIVESDDVQGMLSYAFNVAMSLIQNRGFRNAVLRSLVGLYRGLATPDYVNMCQCLIFLDDPLAVAEVLDRLSKESEESTLMAYQIAFDLYESATQQFLGRVLQAIKATAPTENATADGEKAESKQVEAAAEPAEADKAKAPTKEEEEKSADAGRLERLSSILGGELSISLQLQFLIRSNRADLLILRGTKDAVRVS
;
A
#
# COMPACT_ATOMS: atom_id res chain seq x y z
N MET A 1 41.35 -31.46 18.15
CA MET A 1 41.70 -32.54 17.21
C MET A 1 40.99 -32.24 15.92
N ASN A 2 41.73 -31.83 14.90
CA ASN A 2 41.17 -31.60 13.57
C ASN A 2 40.78 -32.97 13.02
N ILE A 3 39.48 -33.17 12.85
CA ILE A 3 38.94 -34.37 12.22
C ILE A 3 39.40 -34.31 10.77
N THR A 4 39.95 -35.40 10.24
CA THR A 4 40.45 -35.47 8.86
C THR A 4 39.41 -36.03 7.88
N SER A 5 38.33 -36.64 8.37
CA SER A 5 37.21 -37.16 7.58
C SER A 5 35.96 -37.35 8.46
N ALA A 6 34.78 -37.14 7.88
CA ALA A 6 33.49 -37.38 8.51
C ALA A 6 33.04 -38.85 8.47
N ALA A 7 33.72 -39.73 7.72
CA ALA A 7 33.34 -41.14 7.52
C ALA A 7 33.14 -41.91 8.83
N GLY A 8 33.98 -41.67 9.84
CA GLY A 8 33.83 -42.32 11.15
C GLY A 8 32.56 -41.88 11.89
N ILE A 9 32.09 -40.66 11.67
CA ILE A 9 30.86 -40.13 12.26
C ILE A 9 29.63 -40.61 11.47
N ILE A 10 29.74 -40.70 10.14
CA ILE A 10 28.70 -41.25 9.27
C ILE A 10 28.45 -42.73 9.59
N SER A 11 29.51 -43.51 9.86
CA SER A 11 29.37 -44.92 10.27
C SER A 11 28.61 -45.10 11.59
N LEU A 12 28.63 -44.10 12.49
CA LEU A 12 27.87 -44.15 13.74
C LEU A 12 26.35 -44.01 13.52
N LEU A 13 25.91 -43.53 12.34
CA LEU A 13 24.49 -43.47 11.99
C LEU A 13 23.91 -44.86 11.67
N ASP A 14 24.77 -45.83 11.31
CA ASP A 14 24.36 -47.21 11.00
C ASP A 14 24.15 -48.05 12.28
N GLU A 15 24.66 -47.60 13.42
CA GLU A 15 24.52 -48.29 14.70
C GLU A 15 23.07 -48.26 15.20
N PRO A 16 22.54 -49.36 15.79
CA PRO A 16 21.14 -49.46 16.19
C PRO A 16 20.81 -48.60 17.43
N MET A 17 21.81 -48.14 18.19
CA MET A 17 21.60 -47.36 19.40
C MET A 17 21.22 -45.89 19.10
N PRO A 18 20.08 -45.38 19.58
CA PRO A 18 19.62 -44.03 19.29
C PRO A 18 20.53 -42.95 19.88
N GLU A 19 21.21 -43.21 20.99
CA GLU A 19 22.16 -42.28 21.61
C GLU A 19 23.38 -42.01 20.74
N LEU A 20 23.87 -43.03 20.01
CA LEU A 20 24.98 -42.88 19.07
C LEU A 20 24.57 -42.05 17.85
N LYS A 21 23.34 -42.24 17.35
CA LYS A 21 22.77 -41.43 16.27
C LYS A 21 22.64 -39.96 16.66
N VAL A 22 22.18 -39.69 17.88
CA VAL A 22 22.13 -38.33 18.45
C VAL A 22 23.52 -37.69 18.53
N PHE A 23 24.52 -38.45 19.03
CA PHE A 23 25.88 -37.96 19.11
C PHE A 23 26.47 -37.67 17.72
N ALA A 24 26.21 -38.56 16.77
CA ALA A 24 26.62 -38.40 15.38
C ALA A 24 26.01 -37.14 14.75
N LEU A 25 24.70 -36.93 14.87
CA LEU A 25 24.02 -35.75 14.33
C LEU A 25 24.53 -34.43 14.93
N LYS A 26 24.77 -34.38 16.25
CA LYS A 26 25.35 -33.20 16.90
C LYS A 26 26.75 -32.90 16.39
N ARG A 27 27.55 -33.95 16.16
CA ARG A 27 28.90 -33.79 15.65
C ARG A 27 28.90 -33.38 14.17
N LEU A 28 27.99 -33.94 13.38
CA LEU A 28 27.77 -33.58 11.98
C LEU A 28 27.41 -32.10 11.87
N ASP A 29 26.46 -31.60 12.67
CA ASP A 29 26.04 -30.19 12.66
C ASP A 29 27.20 -29.19 12.83
N MET A 30 28.24 -29.56 13.60
CA MET A 30 29.43 -28.74 13.82
C MET A 30 30.42 -28.75 12.65
N ILE A 31 30.41 -29.81 11.84
CA ILE A 31 31.43 -30.03 10.79
C ILE A 31 30.84 -29.96 9.37
N VAL A 32 29.52 -29.72 9.22
CA VAL A 32 28.85 -29.68 7.92
C VAL A 32 29.56 -28.72 6.97
N ASP A 33 29.95 -27.54 7.42
CA ASP A 33 30.54 -26.52 6.54
C ASP A 33 31.88 -26.94 5.92
N GLU A 34 32.63 -27.81 6.58
CA GLU A 34 33.94 -28.30 6.09
C GLU A 34 33.82 -29.63 5.32
N PHE A 35 32.92 -30.53 5.76
CA PHE A 35 32.82 -31.90 5.26
C PHE A 35 31.51 -32.21 4.52
N TRP A 36 30.79 -31.18 4.05
CA TRP A 36 29.55 -31.37 3.27
C TRP A 36 29.68 -32.35 2.09
N PRO A 37 30.81 -32.47 1.35
CA PRO A 37 30.89 -33.43 0.24
C PRO A 37 30.75 -34.88 0.72
N GLU A 38 31.46 -35.24 1.80
CA GLU A 38 31.38 -36.59 2.39
C GLU A 38 30.01 -36.87 3.00
N ILE A 39 29.39 -35.86 3.61
CA ILE A 39 28.07 -35.99 4.24
C ILE A 39 26.97 -36.12 3.17
N SER A 40 27.12 -35.45 2.02
CA SER A 40 26.15 -35.49 0.93
C SER A 40 25.99 -36.89 0.32
N GLU A 41 27.05 -37.69 0.28
CA GLU A 41 26.99 -39.09 -0.19
C GLU A 41 26.14 -39.98 0.73
N ALA A 42 25.96 -39.58 1.99
CA ALA A 42 25.21 -40.32 2.99
C ALA A 42 23.89 -39.63 3.40
N ILE A 43 23.41 -38.65 2.60
CA ILE A 43 22.24 -37.83 2.95
C ILE A 43 20.96 -38.65 3.12
N GLU A 44 20.77 -39.69 2.30
CA GLU A 44 19.62 -40.62 2.38
C GLU A 44 19.46 -41.20 3.79
N LYS A 45 20.57 -41.47 4.50
CA LYS A 45 20.52 -41.98 5.88
C LYS A 45 19.97 -40.93 6.85
N ILE A 46 20.29 -39.66 6.63
CA ILE A 46 19.81 -38.53 7.45
C ILE A 46 18.33 -38.29 7.16
N GLU A 47 17.90 -38.43 5.91
CA GLU A 47 16.49 -38.34 5.49
C GLU A 47 15.63 -39.41 6.18
N ILE A 48 16.09 -40.67 6.18
CA ILE A 48 15.40 -41.77 6.88
C ILE A 48 15.25 -41.47 8.38
N LEU A 49 16.29 -40.89 9.02
CA LEU A 49 16.24 -40.50 10.43
C LEU A 49 15.31 -39.32 10.71
N HIS A 50 15.12 -38.43 9.74
CA HIS A 50 14.15 -37.36 9.81
C HIS A 50 12.71 -37.89 9.67
N GLU A 51 12.48 -38.84 8.76
CA GLU A 51 11.16 -39.44 8.54
C GLU A 51 10.68 -40.30 9.72
N ASP A 52 11.62 -40.85 10.50
CA ASP A 52 11.30 -41.63 11.68
C ASP A 52 10.78 -40.77 12.85
N LYS A 53 9.45 -40.65 12.94
CA LYS A 53 8.75 -39.94 14.02
C LYS A 53 8.95 -40.54 15.40
N LEU A 54 9.45 -41.78 15.51
CA LEU A 54 9.79 -42.40 16.80
C LEU A 54 11.14 -41.91 17.34
N PHE A 55 11.95 -41.26 16.49
CA PHE A 55 13.23 -40.72 16.88
C PHE A 55 13.08 -39.34 17.51
N ASN A 56 13.38 -39.24 18.81
CA ASN A 56 13.21 -38.02 19.62
C ASN A 56 13.96 -36.78 19.10
N GLN A 57 14.95 -36.93 18.21
CA GLN A 57 15.74 -35.81 17.66
C GLN A 57 15.64 -35.71 16.14
N HIS A 58 14.48 -36.07 15.56
CA HIS A 58 14.22 -35.90 14.13
C HIS A 58 14.42 -34.44 13.67
N GLU A 59 14.15 -33.45 14.54
CA GLU A 59 14.38 -32.02 14.27
C GLU A 59 15.86 -31.70 14.01
N LEU A 60 16.77 -32.39 14.70
CA LEU A 60 18.22 -32.20 14.55
C LEU A 60 18.69 -32.82 13.23
N ALA A 61 18.14 -33.97 12.85
CA ALA A 61 18.38 -34.59 11.54
C ALA A 61 17.91 -33.66 10.41
N ALA A 62 16.74 -33.03 10.57
CA ALA A 62 16.22 -32.01 9.65
C ALA A 62 17.21 -30.85 9.46
N LEU A 63 17.77 -30.33 10.56
CA LEU A 63 18.70 -29.21 10.51
C LEU A 63 19.99 -29.57 9.76
N VAL A 64 20.55 -30.76 10.04
CA VAL A 64 21.77 -31.23 9.35
C VAL A 64 21.48 -31.46 7.87
N ALA A 65 20.38 -32.12 7.51
CA ALA A 65 19.99 -32.33 6.12
C ALA A 65 19.83 -30.99 5.38
N SER A 66 19.15 -30.01 6.01
CA SER A 66 18.95 -28.68 5.44
C SER A 66 20.27 -27.95 5.15
N LYS A 67 21.26 -28.02 6.06
CA LYS A 67 22.59 -27.44 5.85
C LYS A 67 23.36 -28.14 4.72
N VAL A 68 23.22 -29.47 4.57
CA VAL A 68 23.85 -30.21 3.47
C VAL A 68 23.23 -29.80 2.13
N TYR A 69 21.90 -29.72 2.03
CA TYR A 69 21.22 -29.25 0.82
C TYR A 69 21.54 -27.80 0.47
N TYR A 70 21.75 -26.95 1.47
CA TYR A 70 22.22 -25.58 1.27
C TYR A 70 23.57 -25.56 0.53
N HIS A 71 24.54 -26.40 0.96
CA HIS A 71 25.84 -26.51 0.28
C HIS A 71 25.76 -27.21 -1.09
N LEU A 72 24.82 -28.13 -1.28
CA LEU A 72 24.53 -28.73 -2.59
C LEU A 72 23.86 -27.76 -3.58
N GLY A 73 23.37 -26.61 -3.10
CA GLY A 73 22.66 -25.62 -3.91
C GLY A 73 21.18 -25.94 -4.16
N SER A 74 20.64 -27.01 -3.58
CA SER A 74 19.20 -27.31 -3.63
C SER A 74 18.46 -26.56 -2.51
N PHE A 75 18.07 -25.31 -2.79
CA PHE A 75 17.44 -24.46 -1.78
C PHE A 75 15.99 -24.84 -1.45
N GLU A 76 15.26 -25.47 -2.38
CA GLU A 76 13.88 -25.90 -2.15
C GLU A 76 13.82 -27.06 -1.14
N ASP A 77 14.69 -28.05 -1.30
CA ASP A 77 14.84 -29.16 -0.36
C ASP A 77 15.36 -28.65 0.98
N SER A 78 16.38 -27.78 0.95
CA SER A 78 16.92 -27.14 2.14
C SER A 78 15.83 -26.42 2.95
N LEU A 79 14.94 -25.66 2.29
CA LEU A 79 13.82 -25.00 2.96
C LEU A 79 12.85 -26.00 3.59
N THR A 80 12.53 -27.09 2.89
CA THR A 80 11.62 -28.13 3.39
C THR A 80 12.16 -28.79 4.67
N TYR A 81 13.45 -29.12 4.69
CA TYR A 81 14.09 -29.66 5.88
C TYR A 81 14.29 -28.61 6.99
N ALA A 82 14.50 -27.34 6.64
CA ALA A 82 14.56 -26.25 7.63
C ALA A 82 13.21 -26.06 8.34
N LEU A 83 12.10 -26.20 7.62
CA LEU A 83 10.75 -26.21 8.18
C LEU A 83 10.51 -27.44 9.06
N GLY A 84 11.13 -28.57 8.74
CA GLY A 84 11.13 -29.79 9.55
C GLY A 84 11.91 -29.67 10.87
N ALA A 85 12.92 -28.80 10.92
CA ALA A 85 13.73 -28.55 12.11
C ALA A 85 12.99 -27.76 13.21
N GLY A 86 11.85 -27.14 12.88
CA GLY A 86 10.96 -26.49 13.83
C GLY A 86 11.67 -25.44 14.70
N ASN A 87 11.83 -25.73 15.99
CA ASN A 87 12.41 -24.80 16.97
C ASN A 87 13.94 -24.76 16.95
N LEU A 88 14.60 -25.76 16.36
CA LEU A 88 16.06 -25.79 16.23
C LEU A 88 16.56 -24.83 15.14
N PHE A 89 15.70 -24.48 14.17
CA PHE A 89 16.00 -23.43 13.21
C PHE A 89 15.81 -22.05 13.87
N ASN A 90 16.92 -21.43 14.26
CA ASN A 90 16.90 -20.14 14.93
C ASN A 90 16.97 -18.98 13.94
N VAL A 91 15.84 -18.29 13.74
CA VAL A 91 15.74 -17.09 12.87
C VAL A 91 16.63 -15.94 13.35
N ASN A 92 17.07 -15.95 14.61
CA ASN A 92 17.88 -14.88 15.20
C ASN A 92 19.40 -15.08 15.01
N SER A 93 19.84 -16.26 14.57
CA SER A 93 21.27 -16.49 14.34
C SER A 93 21.73 -15.73 13.10
N ARG A 94 22.80 -14.95 13.23
CA ARG A 94 23.45 -14.23 12.12
C ARG A 94 24.45 -15.15 11.40
N SER A 95 23.96 -16.16 10.70
CA SER A 95 24.79 -17.01 9.85
C SER A 95 24.38 -16.86 8.38
N GLU A 96 25.34 -17.03 7.47
CA GLU A 96 25.08 -16.94 6.02
C GLU A 96 24.02 -17.95 5.56
N TYR A 97 24.03 -19.14 6.18
CA TYR A 97 23.00 -20.16 5.99
C TYR A 97 21.61 -19.63 6.37
N VAL A 98 21.44 -19.09 7.58
CA VAL A 98 20.12 -18.61 8.03
C VAL A 98 19.64 -17.43 7.19
N ASP A 99 20.51 -16.47 6.87
CA ASP A 99 20.15 -15.32 6.03
C ASP A 99 19.70 -15.77 4.62
N THR A 100 20.40 -16.74 4.03
CA THR A 100 20.03 -17.27 2.71
C THR A 100 18.73 -18.07 2.75
N ILE A 101 18.53 -18.92 3.75
CA ILE A 101 17.30 -19.70 3.90
C ILE A 101 16.10 -18.79 4.19
N ILE A 102 16.26 -17.72 4.99
CA ILE A 102 15.21 -16.73 5.21
C ILE A 102 14.86 -16.01 3.91
N ALA A 103 15.85 -15.59 3.11
CA ALA A 103 15.59 -14.95 1.82
C ALA A 103 14.80 -15.89 0.88
N LYS A 104 15.24 -17.15 0.76
CA LYS A 104 14.54 -18.17 -0.04
C LYS A 104 13.15 -18.49 0.49
N CYS A 105 12.99 -18.51 1.81
CA CYS A 105 11.70 -18.68 2.48
C CYS A 105 10.72 -17.57 2.12
N ILE A 106 11.16 -16.31 2.16
CA ILE A 106 10.34 -15.14 1.80
C ILE A 106 9.98 -15.16 0.31
N ASP A 107 10.95 -15.46 -0.56
CA ASP A 107 10.72 -15.57 -2.00
C ASP A 107 9.65 -16.64 -2.31
N TYR A 108 9.81 -17.82 -1.72
CA TYR A 108 8.90 -18.95 -1.91
C TYR A 108 7.50 -18.65 -1.35
N TYR A 109 7.43 -18.08 -0.15
CA TYR A 109 6.19 -17.64 0.47
C TYR A 109 5.48 -16.57 -0.38
N THR A 110 6.24 -15.60 -0.91
CA THR A 110 5.71 -14.55 -1.78
C THR A 110 5.10 -15.14 -3.06
N GLN A 111 5.80 -16.07 -3.71
CA GLN A 111 5.29 -16.75 -4.90
C GLN A 111 3.99 -17.50 -4.62
N GLN A 112 3.91 -18.23 -3.49
CA GLN A 112 2.67 -18.92 -3.09
C GLN A 112 1.53 -17.94 -2.83
N ARG A 113 1.79 -16.82 -2.14
CA ARG A 113 0.80 -15.78 -1.85
C ARG A 113 0.28 -15.10 -3.11
N VAL A 114 1.16 -14.78 -4.06
CA VAL A 114 0.78 -14.20 -5.34
C VAL A 114 -0.07 -15.19 -6.14
N ALA A 115 0.35 -16.46 -6.21
CA ALA A 115 -0.40 -17.52 -6.88
C ALA A 115 -1.80 -17.73 -6.28
N LEU A 116 -1.93 -17.67 -4.95
CA LEU A 116 -3.22 -17.77 -4.25
C LEU A 116 -4.21 -16.67 -4.64
N VAL A 117 -3.71 -15.45 -4.85
CA VAL A 117 -4.54 -14.29 -5.20
C VAL A 117 -4.87 -14.26 -6.69
N GLU A 118 -3.92 -14.63 -7.56
CA GLU A 118 -4.10 -14.54 -9.01
C GLU A 118 -4.77 -15.80 -9.61
N ASN A 119 -4.44 -16.99 -9.09
CA ASN A 119 -4.97 -18.27 -9.55
C ASN A 119 -5.49 -19.13 -8.38
N PRO A 120 -6.64 -18.78 -7.78
CA PRO A 120 -7.17 -19.49 -6.60
C PRO A 120 -7.38 -21.00 -6.80
N SER A 121 -7.63 -21.44 -8.04
CA SER A 121 -7.92 -22.84 -8.38
C SER A 121 -6.68 -23.75 -8.41
N GLU A 122 -5.48 -23.20 -8.63
CA GLU A 122 -4.21 -23.95 -8.75
C GLU A 122 -3.30 -23.72 -7.54
N ALA A 123 -3.73 -22.89 -6.59
CA ALA A 123 -2.93 -22.48 -5.47
C ALA A 123 -2.76 -23.62 -4.46
N LYS A 124 -1.50 -23.92 -4.13
CA LYS A 124 -1.16 -24.81 -3.02
C LYS A 124 -1.48 -24.14 -1.70
N GLU A 125 -1.95 -24.92 -0.74
CA GLU A 125 -2.10 -24.46 0.64
C GLU A 125 -0.73 -24.07 1.21
N ILE A 126 -0.70 -22.95 1.92
CA ILE A 126 0.51 -22.43 2.55
C ILE A 126 0.76 -23.22 3.83
N ASP A 127 1.97 -23.76 3.98
CA ASP A 127 2.37 -24.46 5.20
C ASP A 127 2.36 -23.47 6.39
N PRO A 128 1.62 -23.76 7.49
CA PRO A 128 1.63 -22.92 8.69
C PRO A 128 3.02 -22.69 9.28
N ARG A 129 3.96 -23.61 9.08
CA ARG A 129 5.35 -23.48 9.54
C ARG A 129 6.09 -22.40 8.77
N LEU A 130 5.87 -22.33 7.45
CA LEU A 130 6.44 -21.31 6.58
C LEU A 130 5.92 -19.93 7.00
N GLU A 131 4.62 -19.82 7.21
CA GLU A 131 3.98 -18.59 7.69
C GLU A 131 4.52 -18.19 9.08
N ALA A 132 4.74 -19.14 9.98
CA ALA A 132 5.28 -18.89 11.31
C ALA A 132 6.71 -18.31 11.26
N ILE A 133 7.59 -18.79 10.36
CA ILE A 133 8.93 -18.24 10.18
C ILE A 133 8.86 -16.80 9.67
N VAL A 134 8.02 -16.54 8.66
CA VAL A 134 7.82 -15.20 8.11
C VAL A 134 7.25 -14.24 9.17
N ASN A 135 6.31 -14.70 10.00
CA ASN A 135 5.78 -13.92 11.12
C ASN A 135 6.85 -13.57 12.18
N ARG A 136 7.71 -14.52 12.55
CA ARG A 136 8.84 -14.26 13.45
C ARG A 136 9.81 -13.25 12.84
N MET A 137 10.02 -13.30 11.54
CA MET A 137 10.85 -12.35 10.80
C MET A 137 10.24 -10.93 10.82
N PHE A 138 8.94 -10.81 10.59
CA PHE A 138 8.24 -9.53 10.71
C PHE A 138 8.33 -8.93 12.12
N GLN A 139 8.10 -9.74 13.15
CA GLN A 139 8.26 -9.32 14.55
C GLN A 139 9.68 -8.82 14.81
N ARG A 140 10.69 -9.56 14.35
CA ARG A 140 12.09 -9.11 14.47
C ARG A 140 12.34 -7.78 13.75
N CYS A 141 11.79 -7.58 12.55
CA CYS A 141 11.95 -6.30 11.85
C CYS A 141 11.31 -5.14 12.59
N ILE A 142 10.14 -5.36 13.22
CA ILE A 142 9.44 -4.37 14.04
C ILE A 142 10.26 -4.09 15.32
N ASP A 143 10.69 -5.13 16.03
CA ASP A 143 11.49 -5.01 17.25
C ASP A 143 12.85 -4.33 17.01
N ASP A 144 13.47 -4.56 15.85
CA ASP A 144 14.72 -3.91 15.43
C ASP A 144 14.50 -2.44 14.95
N GLY A 145 13.27 -1.94 14.91
CA GLY A 145 12.93 -0.60 14.38
C GLY A 145 13.07 -0.46 12.86
N LYS A 146 13.16 -1.58 12.13
CA LYS A 146 13.35 -1.64 10.67
C LYS A 146 12.00 -1.63 9.93
N TYR A 147 11.18 -0.61 10.19
CA TYR A 147 9.83 -0.49 9.64
C TYR A 147 9.79 -0.40 8.11
N ARG A 148 10.78 0.26 7.48
CA ARG A 148 10.84 0.36 6.00
C ARG A 148 10.95 -1.00 5.33
N GLN A 149 11.81 -1.87 5.87
CA GLN A 149 11.96 -3.24 5.39
C GLN A 149 10.67 -4.04 5.63
N ALA A 150 10.07 -3.92 6.83
CA ALA A 150 8.82 -4.60 7.15
C ALA A 150 7.70 -4.23 6.16
N VAL A 151 7.56 -2.94 5.82
CA VAL A 151 6.60 -2.47 4.80
C VAL A 151 6.90 -3.04 3.42
N GLY A 152 8.17 -3.06 3.00
CA GLY A 152 8.58 -3.65 1.72
C GLY A 152 8.17 -5.12 1.61
N ILE A 153 8.54 -5.93 2.61
CA ILE A 153 8.22 -7.37 2.65
C ILE A 153 6.71 -7.60 2.78
N ALA A 154 5.99 -6.76 3.54
CA ALA A 154 4.54 -6.85 3.65
C ALA A 154 3.83 -6.59 2.30
N LEU A 155 4.34 -5.66 1.50
CA LEU A 155 3.82 -5.38 0.16
C LEU A 155 4.15 -6.50 -0.84
N GLU A 156 5.36 -7.05 -0.80
CA GLU A 156 5.76 -8.21 -1.62
C GLU A 156 4.88 -9.43 -1.33
N THR A 157 4.72 -9.76 -0.04
CA THR A 157 3.92 -10.91 0.43
C THR A 157 2.40 -10.70 0.36
N ARG A 158 1.95 -9.52 -0.10
CA ARG A 158 0.54 -9.09 -0.16
C ARG A 158 -0.18 -9.27 1.17
N ARG A 159 0.44 -8.83 2.26
CA ARG A 159 -0.07 -8.90 3.63
C ARG A 159 -0.40 -7.52 4.18
N MET A 160 -1.67 -7.15 4.06
CA MET A 160 -2.18 -5.86 4.52
C MET A 160 -2.20 -5.74 6.04
N ASP A 161 -2.34 -6.86 6.75
CA ASP A 161 -2.32 -6.92 8.21
C ASP A 161 -1.00 -6.45 8.81
N VAL A 162 0.13 -6.86 8.23
CA VAL A 162 1.47 -6.44 8.66
C VAL A 162 1.78 -5.05 8.16
N PHE A 163 1.36 -4.73 6.94
CA PHE A 163 1.54 -3.41 6.35
C PHE A 163 0.96 -2.31 7.26
N GLU A 164 -0.29 -2.48 7.71
CA GLU A 164 -0.95 -1.50 8.60
C GLU A 164 -0.26 -1.44 9.96
N LYS A 165 0.05 -2.60 10.56
CA LYS A 165 0.76 -2.65 11.87
C LYS A 165 2.13 -1.98 11.82
N ALA A 166 2.92 -2.27 10.78
CA ALA A 166 4.26 -1.71 10.63
C ALA A 166 4.25 -0.18 10.47
N ILE A 167 3.19 0.40 9.91
CA ILE A 167 3.03 1.86 9.80
C ILE A 167 2.61 2.45 11.15
N VAL A 168 1.63 1.84 11.83
CA VAL A 168 1.09 2.36 13.10
C VAL A 168 2.09 2.26 14.25
N GLU A 169 2.88 1.20 14.30
CA GLU A 169 3.91 1.01 15.34
C GLU A 169 5.19 1.81 15.07
N SER A 170 5.33 2.41 13.89
CA SER A 170 6.52 3.18 13.54
C SER A 170 6.66 4.49 14.32
N ASP A 171 7.91 4.87 14.61
CA ASP A 171 8.23 6.13 15.29
C ASP A 171 7.84 7.37 14.45
N ASP A 172 7.87 7.23 13.11
CA ASP A 172 7.56 8.28 12.13
C ASP A 172 6.45 7.81 11.17
N VAL A 173 5.21 7.90 11.63
CA VAL A 173 4.02 7.48 10.86
C VAL A 173 3.88 8.28 9.56
N GLN A 174 4.14 9.60 9.58
CA GLN A 174 3.99 10.45 8.40
C GLN A 174 5.02 10.11 7.31
N GLY A 175 6.29 9.93 7.69
CA GLY A 175 7.34 9.49 6.78
C GLY A 175 7.11 8.07 6.25
N MET A 176 6.58 7.16 7.08
CA MET A 176 6.23 5.81 6.64
C MET A 176 5.08 5.78 5.65
N LEU A 177 4.05 6.61 5.85
CA LEU A 177 2.93 6.74 4.91
C LEU A 177 3.39 7.28 3.55
N SER A 178 4.24 8.30 3.55
CA SER A 178 4.84 8.84 2.33
C SER A 178 5.73 7.81 1.61
N TYR A 179 6.53 7.04 2.37
CA TYR A 179 7.33 5.95 1.83
C TYR A 179 6.46 4.86 1.20
N ALA A 180 5.43 4.41 1.91
CA ALA A 180 4.50 3.40 1.45
C ALA A 180 3.75 3.82 0.18
N PHE A 181 3.34 5.09 0.09
CA PHE A 181 2.73 5.65 -1.11
C PHE A 181 3.68 5.60 -2.32
N ASN A 182 4.93 6.03 -2.15
CA ASN A 182 5.93 6.01 -3.23
C ASN A 182 6.22 4.58 -3.70
N VAL A 183 6.33 3.63 -2.77
CA VAL A 183 6.50 2.20 -3.10
C VAL A 183 5.28 1.67 -3.84
N ALA A 184 4.07 2.01 -3.39
CA ALA A 184 2.84 1.59 -4.04
C ALA A 184 2.71 2.12 -5.48
N MET A 185 3.19 3.33 -5.75
CA MET A 185 3.15 3.94 -7.08
C MET A 185 4.24 3.42 -8.01
N SER A 186 5.44 3.15 -7.50
CA SER A 186 6.60 2.79 -8.32
C SER A 186 6.78 1.29 -8.54
N LEU A 187 6.53 0.47 -7.52
CA LEU A 187 6.88 -0.95 -7.52
C LEU A 187 5.68 -1.87 -7.79
N ILE A 188 4.45 -1.45 -7.44
CA ILE A 188 3.27 -2.30 -7.60
C ILE A 188 2.71 -2.20 -9.03
N GLN A 189 2.88 -3.29 -9.79
CA GLN A 189 2.39 -3.41 -11.16
C GLN A 189 0.90 -3.79 -11.23
N ASN A 190 0.43 -4.67 -10.34
CA ASN A 190 -0.96 -5.14 -10.34
C ASN A 190 -1.90 -4.02 -9.84
N ARG A 191 -2.76 -3.52 -10.72
CA ARG A 191 -3.71 -2.42 -10.42
C ARG A 191 -4.69 -2.77 -9.29
N GLY A 192 -5.17 -4.02 -9.23
CA GLY A 192 -6.11 -4.45 -8.21
C GLY A 192 -5.48 -4.39 -6.81
N PHE A 193 -4.26 -4.91 -6.69
CA PHE A 193 -3.51 -4.86 -5.45
C PHE A 193 -3.09 -3.43 -5.08
N ARG A 194 -2.61 -2.63 -6.05
CA ARG A 194 -2.29 -1.22 -5.82
C ARG A 194 -3.50 -0.45 -5.27
N ASN A 195 -4.69 -0.70 -5.80
CA ASN A 195 -5.91 -0.08 -5.29
C ASN A 195 -6.25 -0.53 -3.86
N ALA A 196 -5.98 -1.79 -3.48
CA ALA A 196 -6.17 -2.25 -2.11
C ALA A 196 -5.22 -1.52 -1.13
N VAL A 197 -3.95 -1.37 -1.52
CA VAL A 197 -2.95 -0.63 -0.73
C VAL A 197 -3.34 0.84 -0.58
N LEU A 198 -3.75 1.51 -1.66
CA LEU A 198 -4.17 2.91 -1.60
C LEU A 198 -5.41 3.13 -0.72
N ARG A 199 -6.37 2.20 -0.73
CA ARG A 199 -7.53 2.29 0.18
C ARG A 199 -7.12 2.15 1.65
N SER A 200 -6.19 1.24 1.95
CA SER A 200 -5.62 1.10 3.30
C SER A 200 -4.89 2.39 3.71
N LEU A 201 -4.08 2.97 2.83
CA LEU A 201 -3.42 4.27 3.07
C LEU A 201 -4.41 5.40 3.35
N VAL A 202 -5.51 5.51 2.59
CA VAL A 202 -6.58 6.48 2.85
C VAL A 202 -7.17 6.30 4.25
N GLY A 203 -7.40 5.06 4.68
CA GLY A 203 -7.86 4.74 6.03
C GLY A 203 -6.86 5.20 7.11
N LEU A 204 -5.56 4.94 6.89
CA LEU A 204 -4.50 5.34 7.81
C LEU A 204 -4.33 6.87 7.88
N TYR A 205 -4.36 7.57 6.75
CA TYR A 205 -4.31 9.04 6.71
C TYR A 205 -5.48 9.68 7.47
N ARG A 206 -6.67 9.08 7.39
CA ARG A 206 -7.85 9.53 8.14
C ARG A 206 -7.75 9.26 9.65
N GLY A 207 -7.04 8.21 10.05
CA GLY A 207 -6.85 7.83 11.45
C GLY A 207 -5.79 8.63 12.21
N LEU A 208 -5.03 9.50 11.54
CA LEU A 208 -4.05 10.36 12.17
C LEU A 208 -4.71 11.40 13.10
N ALA A 209 -3.97 11.83 14.14
CA ALA A 209 -4.44 12.88 15.05
C ALA A 209 -4.78 14.19 14.32
N THR A 210 -4.00 14.51 13.29
CA THR A 210 -4.30 15.53 12.28
C THR A 210 -4.39 14.83 10.93
N PRO A 211 -5.58 14.68 10.33
CA PRO A 211 -5.73 14.02 9.06
C PRO A 211 -4.97 14.74 7.95
N ASP A 212 -4.23 13.99 7.14
CA ASP A 212 -3.53 14.51 5.96
C ASP A 212 -4.43 14.42 4.73
N TYR A 213 -5.19 15.48 4.51
CA TYR A 213 -6.17 15.54 3.44
C TYR A 213 -5.52 15.62 2.04
N VAL A 214 -4.31 16.17 1.91
CA VAL A 214 -3.61 16.31 0.62
C VAL A 214 -3.22 14.93 0.10
N ASN A 215 -2.50 14.14 0.90
CA ASN A 215 -2.08 12.80 0.51
C ASN A 215 -3.27 11.83 0.37
N MET A 216 -4.32 12.03 1.17
CA MET A 216 -5.57 11.29 1.01
C MET A 216 -6.22 11.56 -0.35
N CYS A 217 -6.38 12.83 -0.73
CA CYS A 217 -6.94 13.19 -2.04
C CYS A 217 -6.08 12.69 -3.19
N GLN A 218 -4.75 12.75 -3.08
CA GLN A 218 -3.86 12.13 -4.07
C GLN A 218 -4.14 10.63 -4.23
N CYS A 219 -4.27 9.88 -3.14
CA CYS A 219 -4.64 8.46 -3.20
C CYS A 219 -5.99 8.24 -3.90
N LEU A 220 -6.98 9.09 -3.60
CA LEU A 220 -8.32 9.01 -4.20
C LEU A 220 -8.34 9.32 -5.71
N ILE A 221 -7.48 10.23 -6.18
CA ILE A 221 -7.27 10.47 -7.62
C ILE A 221 -6.80 9.20 -8.32
N PHE A 222 -5.80 8.51 -7.74
CA PHE A 222 -5.28 7.26 -8.32
C PHE A 222 -6.27 6.09 -8.22
N LEU A 223 -7.17 6.12 -7.23
CA LEU A 223 -8.27 5.18 -7.10
C LEU A 223 -9.44 5.44 -8.07
N ASP A 224 -9.47 6.60 -8.74
CA ASP A 224 -10.58 7.09 -9.57
C ASP A 224 -11.91 7.10 -8.79
N ASP A 225 -11.87 7.55 -7.52
CA ASP A 225 -13.04 7.68 -6.65
C ASP A 225 -13.45 9.15 -6.45
N PRO A 226 -14.28 9.72 -7.35
CA PRO A 226 -14.68 11.12 -7.28
C PRO A 226 -15.69 11.41 -6.14
N LEU A 227 -16.42 10.38 -5.69
CA LEU A 227 -17.43 10.54 -4.64
C LEU A 227 -16.75 10.75 -3.28
N ALA A 228 -15.74 9.93 -2.97
CA ALA A 228 -14.98 10.08 -1.74
C ALA A 228 -14.29 11.45 -1.65
N VAL A 229 -13.76 11.98 -2.77
CA VAL A 229 -13.15 13.33 -2.79
C VAL A 229 -14.21 14.41 -2.55
N ALA A 230 -15.38 14.29 -3.17
CA ALA A 230 -16.48 15.23 -2.95
C ALA A 230 -16.95 15.24 -1.49
N GLU A 231 -17.08 14.08 -0.85
CA GLU A 231 -17.43 13.98 0.57
C GLU A 231 -16.38 14.62 1.49
N VAL A 232 -15.10 14.47 1.16
CA VAL A 232 -14.01 15.10 1.92
C VAL A 232 -14.07 16.61 1.80
N LEU A 233 -14.23 17.14 0.58
CA LEU A 233 -14.35 18.58 0.34
C LEU A 233 -15.60 19.17 0.98
N ASP A 234 -16.73 18.48 0.90
CA ASP A 234 -17.99 18.90 1.55
C ASP A 234 -17.82 18.96 3.07
N ARG A 235 -17.22 17.92 3.69
CA ARG A 235 -16.94 17.92 5.13
C ARG A 235 -16.03 19.09 5.53
N LEU A 236 -14.92 19.29 4.83
CA LEU A 236 -13.96 20.35 5.13
C LEU A 236 -14.57 21.76 4.99
N SER A 237 -15.52 21.94 4.08
CA SER A 237 -16.19 23.23 3.88
C SER A 237 -17.17 23.64 5.00
N LYS A 238 -17.64 22.66 5.78
CA LYS A 238 -18.65 22.84 6.85
C LYS A 238 -18.06 22.95 8.25
N GLU A 239 -16.85 22.44 8.50
CA GLU A 239 -16.29 22.35 9.85
C GLU A 239 -15.79 23.69 10.42
N SER A 240 -14.84 24.32 9.74
CA SER A 240 -14.10 25.50 10.23
C SER A 240 -13.61 26.38 9.08
N GLU A 241 -13.29 27.65 9.35
CA GLU A 241 -12.63 28.52 8.37
C GLU A 241 -11.25 27.98 7.94
N GLU A 242 -10.47 27.41 8.87
CA GLU A 242 -9.18 26.78 8.57
C GLU A 242 -9.37 25.53 7.68
N SER A 243 -10.37 24.71 8.00
CA SER A 243 -10.74 23.55 7.17
C SER A 243 -11.24 23.98 5.78
N THR A 244 -11.94 25.11 5.69
CA THR A 244 -12.39 25.67 4.41
C THR A 244 -11.21 26.14 3.56
N LEU A 245 -10.21 26.79 4.16
CA LEU A 245 -8.97 27.15 3.47
C LEU A 245 -8.23 25.90 2.97
N MET A 246 -8.19 24.84 3.77
CA MET A 246 -7.61 23.57 3.37
C MET A 246 -8.38 22.93 2.20
N ALA A 247 -9.72 23.02 2.19
CA ALA A 247 -10.54 22.57 1.06
C ALA A 247 -10.19 23.32 -0.23
N TYR A 248 -9.93 24.62 -0.17
CA TYR A 248 -9.48 25.39 -1.34
C TYR A 248 -8.09 25.00 -1.81
N GLN A 249 -7.15 24.74 -0.91
CA GLN A 249 -5.81 24.24 -1.26
C GLN A 249 -5.92 22.90 -2.00
N ILE A 250 -6.70 21.96 -1.45
CA ILE A 250 -6.95 20.66 -2.08
C ILE A 250 -7.62 20.85 -3.46
N ALA A 251 -8.54 21.80 -3.60
CA ALA A 251 -9.19 22.08 -4.87
C ALA A 251 -8.19 22.58 -5.94
N PHE A 252 -7.22 23.42 -5.57
CA PHE A 252 -6.14 23.83 -6.47
C PHE A 252 -5.23 22.65 -6.83
N ASP A 253 -4.79 21.87 -5.85
CA ASP A 253 -3.96 20.69 -6.08
C ASP A 253 -4.68 19.67 -6.98
N LEU A 254 -5.99 19.48 -6.78
CA LEU A 254 -6.81 18.59 -7.59
C LEU A 254 -6.92 19.08 -9.04
N TYR A 255 -7.07 20.39 -9.24
CA TYR A 255 -7.10 20.99 -10.57
C TYR A 255 -5.77 20.79 -11.32
N GLU A 256 -4.63 20.86 -10.63
CA GLU A 256 -3.31 20.65 -11.24
C GLU A 256 -2.97 19.17 -11.49
N SER A 257 -3.41 18.27 -10.60
CA SER A 257 -2.99 16.86 -10.60
C SER A 257 -3.98 15.89 -11.24
N ALA A 258 -5.28 16.17 -11.23
CA ALA A 258 -6.30 15.25 -11.72
C ALA A 258 -6.65 15.48 -13.20
N THR A 259 -7.31 14.48 -13.80
CA THR A 259 -7.82 14.61 -15.18
C THR A 259 -9.10 15.45 -15.23
N GLN A 260 -9.33 16.14 -16.35
CA GLN A 260 -10.54 16.96 -16.53
C GLN A 260 -11.85 16.16 -16.39
N GLN A 261 -11.83 14.89 -16.79
CA GLN A 261 -12.98 14.00 -16.62
C GLN A 261 -13.25 13.71 -15.15
N PHE A 262 -12.21 13.48 -14.35
CA PHE A 262 -12.33 13.28 -12.90
C PHE A 262 -12.90 14.53 -12.23
N LEU A 263 -12.33 15.71 -12.53
CA LEU A 263 -12.81 16.99 -12.03
C LEU A 263 -14.28 17.25 -12.35
N GLY A 264 -14.71 16.94 -13.58
CA GLY A 264 -16.12 17.05 -13.98
C GLY A 264 -17.05 16.18 -13.14
N ARG A 265 -16.62 14.94 -12.81
CA ARG A 265 -17.39 14.04 -11.94
C ARG A 265 -17.42 14.52 -10.49
N VAL A 266 -16.31 15.02 -9.96
CA VAL A 266 -16.23 15.61 -8.60
C VAL A 266 -17.15 16.82 -8.51
N LEU A 267 -17.14 17.71 -9.49
CA LEU A 267 -18.04 18.87 -9.57
C LEU A 267 -19.51 18.45 -9.60
N GLN A 268 -19.85 17.41 -10.36
CA GLN A 268 -21.22 16.88 -10.39
C GLN A 268 -21.63 16.32 -9.03
N ALA A 269 -20.74 15.61 -8.35
CA ALA A 269 -20.99 15.06 -7.02
C ALA A 269 -21.20 16.17 -5.98
N ILE A 270 -20.35 17.21 -5.98
CA ILE A 270 -20.47 18.37 -5.09
C ILE A 270 -21.80 19.11 -5.30
N LYS A 271 -22.22 19.29 -6.55
CA LYS A 271 -23.52 19.91 -6.89
C LYS A 271 -24.72 19.06 -6.48
N ALA A 272 -24.58 17.74 -6.48
CA ALA A 272 -25.62 16.83 -6.03
C ALA A 272 -25.74 16.81 -4.49
N THR A 273 -24.65 17.06 -3.76
CA THR A 273 -24.66 17.20 -2.29
C THR A 273 -25.09 18.59 -1.82
N ALA A 274 -24.99 19.61 -2.68
CA ALA A 274 -25.58 20.91 -2.40
C ALA A 274 -27.12 20.78 -2.44
N PRO A 275 -27.84 21.23 -1.39
CA PRO A 275 -29.29 21.22 -1.42
C PRO A 275 -29.76 22.22 -2.47
N THR A 276 -30.09 21.73 -3.66
CA THR A 276 -30.84 22.50 -4.64
C THR A 276 -32.32 22.46 -4.24
N GLU A 277 -32.73 23.48 -3.49
CA GLU A 277 -34.03 24.07 -3.81
C GLU A 277 -33.94 24.55 -5.27
N ASN A 278 -34.88 24.08 -6.09
CA ASN A 278 -35.04 24.36 -7.53
C ASN A 278 -34.22 23.49 -8.50
N ALA A 279 -34.72 22.27 -8.75
CA ALA A 279 -34.77 21.72 -10.10
C ALA A 279 -36.24 21.42 -10.43
N THR A 280 -36.79 22.32 -11.23
CA THR A 280 -38.12 22.30 -11.82
C THR A 280 -38.43 20.99 -12.54
N ALA A 281 -39.69 20.58 -12.41
CA ALA A 281 -40.38 19.59 -13.21
C ALA A 281 -39.95 19.62 -14.68
N ASP A 282 -39.42 18.49 -15.14
CA ASP A 282 -39.28 18.19 -16.55
C ASP A 282 -40.68 17.95 -17.14
N GLY A 283 -40.92 18.52 -18.31
CA GLY A 283 -42.24 18.61 -18.91
C GLY A 283 -42.73 17.29 -19.52
N GLU A 284 -43.85 16.79 -19.01
CA GLU A 284 -44.79 15.99 -19.81
C GLU A 284 -46.02 16.84 -20.13
N LYS A 285 -46.27 17.03 -21.44
CA LYS A 285 -47.50 17.61 -21.98
C LYS A 285 -48.69 16.71 -21.66
N ALA A 286 -49.69 17.25 -20.98
CA ALA A 286 -51.08 16.83 -21.12
C ALA A 286 -52.02 18.01 -20.88
N GLU A 287 -52.88 18.27 -21.88
CA GLU A 287 -53.96 19.26 -21.85
C GLU A 287 -54.95 19.03 -20.70
N SER A 288 -55.43 20.09 -20.06
CA SER A 288 -56.87 20.43 -20.04
C SER A 288 -57.24 21.66 -19.18
N LYS A 289 -57.96 22.58 -19.84
CA LYS A 289 -59.10 23.41 -19.41
C LYS A 289 -58.99 24.41 -18.23
N GLN A 290 -59.09 25.69 -18.63
CA GLN A 290 -59.87 26.81 -18.05
C GLN A 290 -60.63 26.58 -16.74
N VAL A 291 -60.46 27.50 -15.77
CA VAL A 291 -61.51 28.48 -15.36
C VAL A 291 -60.84 29.76 -14.81
N GLU A 292 -61.34 30.92 -15.23
CA GLU A 292 -61.04 32.26 -14.68
C GLU A 292 -61.64 32.47 -13.27
N ALA A 293 -60.96 33.22 -12.41
CA ALA A 293 -61.59 34.21 -11.52
C ALA A 293 -60.55 35.20 -10.99
N ALA A 294 -60.86 36.49 -11.15
CA ALA A 294 -60.05 37.65 -10.80
C ALA A 294 -60.08 37.99 -9.30
N ALA A 295 -58.98 38.54 -8.77
CA ALA A 295 -58.95 39.66 -7.82
C ALA A 295 -57.51 40.17 -7.63
N GLU A 296 -57.34 41.49 -7.77
CA GLU A 296 -56.11 42.28 -7.61
C GLU A 296 -56.01 42.82 -6.15
N PRO A 297 -55.03 43.67 -5.77
CA PRO A 297 -53.81 43.35 -5.04
C PRO A 297 -53.82 43.81 -3.56
N ALA A 298 -52.90 43.31 -2.74
CA ALA A 298 -52.56 43.95 -1.46
C ALA A 298 -51.07 43.80 -1.15
N GLU A 299 -50.36 44.94 -1.19
CA GLU A 299 -49.04 45.15 -0.59
C GLU A 299 -49.07 44.81 0.90
N ALA A 300 -48.04 44.12 1.38
CA ALA A 300 -47.51 44.32 2.72
C ALA A 300 -46.07 43.77 2.77
N ASP A 301 -45.15 44.66 2.45
CA ASP A 301 -43.74 44.60 2.79
C ASP A 301 -43.56 44.26 4.29
N LYS A 302 -42.95 43.11 4.56
CA LYS A 302 -42.28 42.83 5.83
C LYS A 302 -41.00 42.05 5.52
N ALA A 303 -39.92 42.80 5.33
CA ALA A 303 -38.56 42.34 5.50
C ALA A 303 -38.43 41.53 6.79
N LYS A 304 -38.37 40.20 6.66
CA LYS A 304 -37.92 39.29 7.71
C LYS A 304 -36.39 39.40 7.73
N ALA A 305 -35.85 39.85 8.85
CA ALA A 305 -34.41 39.71 9.13
C ALA A 305 -34.05 38.22 9.08
N PRO A 306 -32.96 37.83 8.40
CA PRO A 306 -32.62 36.43 8.27
C PRO A 306 -32.26 35.84 9.64
N THR A 307 -32.82 34.67 9.91
CA THR A 307 -32.45 33.86 11.08
C THR A 307 -31.01 33.34 10.92
N LYS A 308 -30.27 33.10 12.01
CA LYS A 308 -28.88 32.58 11.97
C LYS A 308 -28.71 31.32 11.09
N GLU A 309 -29.75 30.49 10.99
CA GLU A 309 -29.78 29.31 10.12
C GLU A 309 -29.86 29.63 8.61
N GLU A 310 -30.38 30.79 8.21
CA GLU A 310 -30.41 31.26 6.82
C GLU A 310 -29.07 31.92 6.42
N GLU A 311 -28.39 32.59 7.37
CA GLU A 311 -27.05 33.14 7.15
C GLU A 311 -25.99 32.04 6.98
N GLU A 312 -25.99 31.00 7.81
CA GLU A 312 -25.07 29.86 7.69
C GLU A 312 -25.29 29.08 6.37
N LYS A 313 -26.54 28.81 5.98
CA LYS A 313 -26.85 28.17 4.69
C LYS A 313 -26.41 29.00 3.49
N SER A 314 -26.52 30.33 3.57
CA SER A 314 -26.05 31.24 2.51
C SER A 314 -24.52 31.29 2.42
N ALA A 315 -23.83 31.22 3.57
CA ALA A 315 -22.38 31.20 3.65
C ALA A 315 -21.80 29.87 3.12
N ASP A 316 -22.44 28.76 3.45
CA ASP A 316 -22.07 27.43 2.96
C ASP A 316 -22.27 27.29 1.45
N ALA A 317 -23.38 27.82 0.92
CA ALA A 317 -23.61 27.90 -0.52
C ALA A 317 -22.51 28.74 -1.23
N GLY A 318 -22.11 29.87 -0.64
CA GLY A 318 -21.03 30.70 -1.17
C GLY A 318 -19.65 30.04 -1.11
N ARG A 319 -19.37 29.22 -0.09
CA ARG A 319 -18.12 28.43 -0.01
C ARG A 319 -18.08 27.34 -1.08
N LEU A 320 -19.18 26.62 -1.28
CA LEU A 320 -19.29 25.57 -2.30
C LEU A 320 -19.22 26.14 -3.72
N GLU A 321 -19.77 27.33 -3.96
CA GLU A 321 -19.67 28.01 -5.25
C GLU A 321 -18.22 28.42 -5.56
N ARG A 322 -17.49 28.96 -4.57
CA ARG A 322 -16.05 29.26 -4.71
C ARG A 322 -15.24 27.99 -5.00
N LEU A 323 -15.52 26.90 -4.29
CA LEU A 323 -14.86 25.62 -4.50
C LEU A 323 -15.13 25.10 -5.93
N SER A 324 -16.37 25.23 -6.40
CA SER A 324 -16.76 24.89 -7.77
C SER A 324 -16.05 25.75 -8.82
N SER A 325 -15.84 27.04 -8.55
CA SER A 325 -15.09 27.95 -9.44
C SER A 325 -13.60 27.58 -9.52
N ILE A 326 -12.99 27.18 -8.40
CA ILE A 326 -11.59 26.73 -8.35
C ILE A 326 -11.42 25.43 -9.14
N LEU A 327 -12.26 24.43 -8.88
CA LEU A 327 -12.25 23.14 -9.60
C LEU A 327 -12.58 23.28 -11.08
N GLY A 328 -13.38 24.28 -11.45
CA GLY A 328 -13.68 24.64 -12.84
C GLY A 328 -12.50 25.26 -13.58
N GLY A 329 -11.45 25.70 -12.87
CA GLY A 329 -10.24 26.26 -13.44
C GLY A 329 -10.33 27.72 -13.88
N GLU A 330 -11.51 28.33 -13.86
CA GLU A 330 -11.73 29.72 -14.28
C GLU A 330 -10.84 30.68 -13.48
N LEU A 331 -10.77 30.46 -12.16
CA LEU A 331 -9.97 31.28 -11.27
C LEU A 331 -8.47 31.12 -11.56
N SER A 332 -7.98 29.87 -11.69
CA SER A 332 -6.59 29.56 -11.99
C SER A 332 -6.14 30.15 -13.34
N ILE A 333 -6.98 30.03 -14.37
CA ILE A 333 -6.73 30.61 -15.69
C ILE A 333 -6.66 32.14 -15.60
N SER A 334 -7.59 32.77 -14.88
CA SER A 334 -7.64 34.22 -14.73
C SER A 334 -6.40 34.79 -14.04
N LEU A 335 -5.92 34.12 -12.97
CA LEU A 335 -4.72 34.49 -12.24
C LEU A 335 -3.47 34.30 -13.10
N GLN A 336 -3.37 33.18 -13.82
CA GLN A 336 -2.25 32.92 -14.71
C GLN A 336 -2.18 33.94 -15.85
N LEU A 337 -3.33 34.31 -16.44
CA LEU A 337 -3.41 35.35 -17.46
C LEU A 337 -2.95 36.71 -16.91
N GLN A 338 -3.43 37.09 -15.72
CA GLN A 338 -3.02 38.33 -15.08
C GLN A 338 -1.52 38.37 -14.78
N PHE A 339 -0.96 37.24 -14.33
CA PHE A 339 0.48 37.09 -14.11
C PHE A 339 1.27 37.26 -15.40
N LEU A 340 0.89 36.59 -16.48
CA LEU A 340 1.56 36.66 -17.78
C LEU A 340 1.52 38.08 -18.38
N ILE A 341 0.40 38.80 -18.22
CA ILE A 341 0.26 40.18 -18.70
C ILE A 341 1.16 41.13 -17.89
N ARG A 342 1.16 41.02 -16.56
CA ARG A 342 1.91 41.93 -15.67
C ARG A 342 3.41 41.66 -15.68
N SER A 343 3.80 40.39 -15.81
CA SER A 343 5.19 39.94 -15.71
C SER A 343 5.79 39.60 -17.08
N ASN A 344 5.35 40.27 -18.14
CA ASN A 344 5.89 40.04 -19.48
C ASN A 344 7.33 40.56 -19.59
N ARG A 345 8.30 39.62 -19.66
CA ARG A 345 9.74 39.89 -19.85
C ARG A 345 10.23 39.49 -21.25
N ALA A 346 9.34 39.33 -22.22
CA ALA A 346 9.72 38.99 -23.58
C ALA A 346 10.45 40.15 -24.27
N ASP A 347 11.55 39.84 -24.97
CA ASP A 347 12.29 40.84 -25.75
C ASP A 347 11.65 41.03 -27.14
N LEU A 348 11.04 42.20 -27.34
CA LEU A 348 10.39 42.59 -28.59
C LEU A 348 11.40 42.79 -29.73
N LEU A 349 12.69 43.00 -29.46
CA LEU A 349 13.71 43.15 -30.50
C LEU A 349 13.96 41.84 -31.24
N ILE A 350 13.95 40.71 -30.52
CA ILE A 350 14.09 39.37 -31.13
C ILE A 350 12.92 39.11 -32.10
N LEU A 351 11.70 39.43 -31.68
CA LEU A 351 10.49 39.29 -32.49
C LEU A 351 10.52 40.22 -33.73
N ARG A 352 11.04 41.44 -33.59
CA ARG A 352 11.23 42.34 -34.74
C ARG A 352 12.28 41.82 -35.71
N GLY A 353 13.43 41.37 -35.20
CA GLY A 353 14.49 40.81 -36.04
C GLY A 353 14.04 39.59 -36.84
N THR A 354 13.29 38.68 -36.21
CA THR A 354 12.71 37.51 -36.93
C THR A 354 11.65 37.93 -37.94
N LYS A 355 10.76 38.86 -37.58
CA LYS A 355 9.75 39.38 -38.50
C LYS A 355 10.37 40.03 -39.74
N ASP A 356 11.43 40.82 -39.56
CA ASP A 356 12.07 41.55 -40.64
C ASP A 356 12.90 40.61 -41.54
N ALA A 357 13.58 39.62 -40.97
CA ALA A 357 14.31 38.60 -41.74
C ALA A 357 13.37 37.78 -42.65
N VAL A 358 12.20 37.39 -42.16
CA VAL A 358 11.23 36.58 -42.93
C VAL A 358 10.47 37.43 -43.97
N ARG A 359 10.27 38.73 -43.74
CA ARG A 359 9.60 39.62 -44.71
C ARG A 359 10.45 39.98 -45.92
N VAL A 360 11.78 39.85 -45.81
CA VAL A 360 12.74 40.15 -46.88
C VAL A 360 13.04 38.91 -47.74
N SER A 361 12.59 37.73 -47.29
CA SER A 361 12.53 36.49 -48.09
C SER A 361 11.22 36.44 -48.88
#